data_AF-A0A3M7ALB8-F1
#
_entry.id   AF-A0A3M7ALB8-F1
#
_cell.length_a   1.000
_cell.length_b   1.000
_cell.length_c   1.000
_cell.angle_alpha   90.00
_cell.angle_beta   90.00
_cell.angle_gamma   90.00
#
_symmetry.space_group_name_H-M   'P 1'
#
loop_
_entity.id
_entity.type
_entity.pdbx_description
1 polymer ?
#
loop_
_entity_poly.entity_id
_entity_poly.type
_entity_poly.pdbx_seq_one_letter_code
_entity_poly.pdbx_strand_id
1 'polypeptide(L)'
;MADFDNRRDYRGGGGGYRGGYNKRKRGREDEDFESARYGGRPRHSEPPPGTRIRKGLLEIGEDPLRLPDDVAKNIAKLAAENWEDEYVRDTFCIVALKLVAEQPFKIPFVAGVVLYANGHNAEVAKEIITRAAPQVQERLDKGEWRGFKLMLRFIACMSQLYEEDGVIPVLEELFNRAVDLQTASQDDAIGIELVKIILLTLPYLIASSSGEAVASLQQKASELLEKTEVVASTPHAFEGHVDPYPVSGDSEEKAMTAVSVISMLQRQLQEEASSGWQLKCIPQVYVPKEAPAADGDAEETNGDASKEFGKHSFPVVNVPSAVIEGPRKPFPEIFFSLYADQEIESVPPTSNIASSLLRDAVVDTVNILDFNRIVVAKLLSEIDCFWAPGTFVKRSTAFDKLRSLQAEGKPTWKPEDVVIDSVFSQLFQLPSPEHRLVYYHSLITESCKIAPGAIAPSLGRAIRFLFRNVDSMDMELGYRFMEWFAHHLSNFEFRWKWAEWIPDLDLSDLHPKKAFIIGVLD
;
A
#
# COMPACT_ATOMS: atom_id res chain seq x y z
N MET A 1 -63.87 16.90 41.44
CA MET A 1 -63.44 18.25 41.87
C MET A 1 -62.45 18.71 40.80
N ALA A 2 -63.00 19.25 39.71
CA ALA A 2 -63.15 20.69 39.41
C ALA A 2 -61.87 21.19 38.71
N ASP A 3 -61.78 21.10 37.37
CA ASP A 3 -62.39 21.94 36.30
C ASP A 3 -61.79 23.35 36.15
N PHE A 4 -61.77 23.76 34.87
CA PHE A 4 -61.56 25.09 34.26
C PHE A 4 -60.10 25.46 33.87
N ASP A 5 -59.81 25.96 32.66
CA ASP A 5 -60.68 26.30 31.52
C ASP A 5 -59.87 26.35 30.22
N ASN A 6 -60.59 26.09 29.14
CA ASN A 6 -60.22 26.14 27.75
C ASN A 6 -60.64 27.52 27.17
N ARG A 7 -60.13 27.93 25.99
CA ARG A 7 -60.66 28.95 25.01
C ARG A 7 -59.48 29.76 24.42
N ARG A 8 -59.39 30.05 23.12
CA ARG A 8 -60.35 29.94 22.00
C ARG A 8 -59.64 30.10 20.65
N ASP A 9 -60.02 29.26 19.69
CA ASP A 9 -59.91 29.46 18.25
C ASP A 9 -60.72 30.66 17.75
N TYR A 10 -60.30 31.25 16.62
CA TYR A 10 -61.16 31.73 15.51
C TYR A 10 -60.29 31.78 14.22
N ARG A 11 -60.33 30.79 13.31
CA ARG A 11 -61.28 30.53 12.19
C ARG A 11 -61.43 31.63 11.12
N GLY A 12 -61.08 31.22 9.89
CA GLY A 12 -61.73 31.60 8.62
C GLY A 12 -61.17 32.85 7.93
N GLY A 13 -60.90 32.90 6.64
CA GLY A 13 -61.21 32.01 5.52
C GLY A 13 -61.32 32.87 4.25
N GLY A 14 -60.99 32.29 3.10
CA GLY A 14 -61.55 32.72 1.82
C GLY A 14 -60.70 33.65 0.93
N GLY A 15 -60.20 33.09 -0.17
CA GLY A 15 -60.63 33.52 -1.50
C GLY A 15 -59.87 34.64 -2.22
N GLY A 16 -59.17 34.25 -3.30
CA GLY A 16 -59.56 34.72 -4.64
C GLY A 16 -58.81 35.88 -5.31
N TYR A 17 -58.09 35.51 -6.38
CA TYR A 17 -58.08 36.15 -7.71
C TYR A 17 -57.48 37.56 -7.96
N ARG A 18 -56.48 37.54 -8.87
CA ARG A 18 -56.26 38.40 -10.07
C ARG A 18 -56.03 39.92 -9.93
N GLY A 19 -55.02 40.38 -10.66
CA GLY A 19 -55.12 41.61 -11.48
C GLY A 19 -53.94 42.58 -11.32
N GLY A 20 -53.03 42.62 -12.30
CA GLY A 20 -51.94 43.60 -12.37
C GLY A 20 -52.39 44.98 -12.86
N TYR A 21 -51.46 45.95 -12.90
CA TYR A 21 -51.21 46.85 -14.04
C TYR A 21 -50.00 47.78 -13.77
N ASN A 22 -49.06 47.72 -14.72
CA ASN A 22 -47.93 48.60 -15.03
C ASN A 22 -48.14 50.12 -14.87
N LYS A 23 -47.06 50.86 -14.56
CA LYS A 23 -46.27 51.68 -15.53
C LYS A 23 -45.33 52.67 -14.82
N ARG A 24 -44.05 52.68 -15.21
CA ARG A 24 -43.40 53.85 -15.83
C ARG A 24 -42.10 53.44 -16.55
N LYS A 25 -42.25 53.21 -17.85
CA LYS A 25 -41.20 53.28 -18.87
C LYS A 25 -40.75 54.75 -18.98
N ARG A 26 -39.44 55.00 -18.91
CA ARG A 26 -38.79 56.11 -19.62
C ARG A 26 -38.01 55.48 -20.75
N GLY A 27 -38.45 55.70 -21.98
CA GLY A 27 -37.67 55.42 -23.18
C GLY A 27 -36.88 56.66 -23.57
N ARG A 28 -35.67 56.47 -24.08
CA ARG A 28 -35.07 57.35 -25.07
C ARG A 28 -34.40 56.44 -26.09
N GLU A 29 -34.78 56.65 -27.34
CA GLU A 29 -34.37 55.92 -28.53
C GLU A 29 -32.95 56.33 -28.96
N ASP A 30 -32.39 55.48 -29.83
CA ASP A 30 -31.24 55.67 -30.72
C ASP A 30 -29.84 55.41 -30.14
N GLU A 31 -29.32 54.20 -30.38
CA GLU A 31 -28.26 53.96 -31.37
C GLU A 31 -27.93 52.46 -31.48
N ASP A 32 -27.85 51.98 -32.71
CA ASP A 32 -27.42 50.64 -33.12
C ASP A 32 -26.10 50.24 -32.46
N PHE A 33 -26.09 49.22 -31.58
CA PHE A 33 -24.88 48.40 -31.38
C PHE A 33 -25.23 47.01 -30.87
N GLU A 34 -25.05 46.04 -31.76
CA GLU A 34 -24.70 44.64 -31.50
C GLU A 34 -25.64 43.80 -30.62
N SER A 35 -26.49 43.06 -31.35
CA SER A 35 -26.97 41.73 -31.00
C SER A 35 -25.81 40.78 -30.60
N ALA A 36 -25.37 40.79 -29.35
CA ALA A 36 -24.55 39.72 -28.79
C ALA A 36 -24.41 39.84 -27.26
N ARG A 37 -25.42 39.49 -26.47
CA ARG A 37 -25.23 39.05 -25.07
C ARG A 37 -26.55 38.52 -24.50
N TYR A 38 -26.42 37.53 -23.62
CA TYR A 38 -27.49 36.80 -22.92
C TYR A 38 -28.05 35.56 -23.62
N GLY A 39 -27.19 34.55 -23.70
CA GLY A 39 -27.59 33.17 -23.96
C GLY A 39 -26.44 32.17 -23.84
N GLY A 40 -25.60 32.28 -22.81
CA GLY A 40 -24.49 31.35 -22.59
C GLY A 40 -24.50 30.82 -21.17
N ARG A 41 -24.89 29.54 -20.98
CA ARG A 41 -24.42 28.76 -19.83
C ARG A 41 -22.89 28.90 -19.77
N PRO A 42 -22.25 29.01 -18.59
CA PRO A 42 -20.79 28.97 -18.53
C PRO A 42 -20.34 27.72 -19.31
N ARG A 43 -19.60 27.90 -20.41
CA ARG A 43 -18.90 26.79 -21.04
C ARG A 43 -18.01 26.23 -19.95
N HIS A 44 -18.34 25.05 -19.43
CA HIS A 44 -17.41 24.31 -18.59
C HIS A 44 -16.24 23.96 -19.51
N SER A 45 -15.22 24.83 -19.52
CA SER A 45 -13.99 24.57 -20.26
C SER A 45 -13.41 23.31 -19.68
N GLU A 46 -13.09 22.34 -20.54
CA GLU A 46 -12.42 21.14 -20.09
C GLU A 46 -11.09 21.54 -19.41
N PRO A 47 -10.72 20.91 -18.27
CA PRO A 47 -9.50 21.27 -17.58
C PRO A 47 -8.27 21.05 -18.49
N PRO A 48 -7.20 21.86 -18.34
CA PRO A 48 -5.97 21.69 -19.11
C PRO A 48 -5.43 20.26 -19.03
N PRO A 49 -4.75 19.74 -20.08
CA PRO A 49 -4.21 18.38 -20.10
C PRO A 49 -3.41 18.02 -18.85
N GLY A 50 -2.49 18.88 -18.38
CA GLY A 50 -1.70 18.64 -17.16
C GLY A 50 -2.56 18.45 -15.91
N THR A 51 -3.67 19.18 -15.78
CA THR A 51 -4.60 19.03 -14.65
C THR A 51 -5.35 17.69 -14.69
N ARG A 52 -5.73 17.24 -15.89
CA ARG A 52 -6.37 15.93 -16.09
C ARG A 52 -5.39 14.79 -15.84
N ILE A 53 -4.14 14.92 -16.29
CA ILE A 53 -3.04 13.98 -16.00
C ILE A 53 -2.81 13.85 -14.50
N ARG A 54 -2.67 14.99 -13.80
CA ARG A 54 -2.50 14.99 -12.33
C ARG A 54 -3.64 14.24 -11.65
N LYS A 55 -4.88 14.56 -12.00
CA LYS A 55 -6.06 13.89 -11.43
C LYS A 55 -6.04 12.38 -11.72
N GLY A 56 -5.78 12.01 -12.97
CA GLY A 56 -5.69 10.60 -13.39
C GLY A 56 -4.63 9.83 -12.63
N LEU A 57 -3.42 10.38 -12.48
CA LEU A 57 -2.33 9.77 -11.71
C LEU A 57 -2.68 9.65 -10.22
N LEU A 58 -3.32 10.66 -9.64
CA LEU A 58 -3.72 10.62 -8.22
C LEU A 58 -4.83 9.58 -7.97
N GLU A 59 -5.74 9.36 -8.91
CA GLU A 59 -6.89 8.45 -8.76
C GLU A 59 -6.63 7.04 -9.32
N ILE A 60 -5.46 6.78 -9.94
CA ILE A 60 -5.17 5.49 -10.56
C ILE A 60 -5.18 4.36 -9.50
N GLY A 61 -5.90 3.29 -9.82
CA GLY A 61 -6.05 2.14 -8.91
C GLY A 61 -7.03 2.36 -7.75
N GLU A 62 -7.69 3.52 -7.61
CA GLU A 62 -8.71 3.75 -6.57
C GLU A 62 -10.14 3.41 -7.01
N ASP A 63 -10.40 3.35 -8.33
CA ASP A 63 -11.74 3.05 -8.88
C ASP A 63 -11.88 1.56 -9.22
N PRO A 64 -12.66 0.77 -8.45
CA PRO A 64 -12.84 -0.66 -8.71
C PRO A 64 -13.65 -0.95 -9.97
N LEU A 65 -14.30 0.06 -10.58
CA LEU A 65 -15.12 -0.10 -11.79
C LEU A 65 -14.32 0.08 -13.07
N ARG A 66 -13.10 0.62 -12.99
CA ARG A 66 -12.24 0.87 -14.15
C ARG A 66 -11.04 -0.04 -14.12
N LEU A 67 -10.73 -0.61 -15.28
CA LEU A 67 -9.51 -1.39 -15.43
C LEU A 67 -8.30 -0.45 -15.34
N PRO A 68 -7.32 -0.74 -14.47
CA PRO A 68 -6.18 0.15 -14.28
C PRO A 68 -5.33 0.35 -15.54
N ASP A 69 -5.25 -0.65 -16.42
CA ASP A 69 -4.52 -0.57 -17.68
C ASP A 69 -5.17 0.42 -18.65
N ASP A 70 -6.50 0.47 -18.73
CA ASP A 70 -7.22 1.45 -19.56
C ASP A 70 -7.04 2.88 -19.04
N VAL A 71 -7.08 3.07 -17.72
CA VAL A 71 -6.76 4.37 -17.11
C VAL A 71 -5.31 4.75 -17.43
N ALA A 72 -4.37 3.81 -17.32
CA ALA A 72 -2.96 4.04 -17.60
C ALA A 72 -2.71 4.43 -19.06
N LYS A 73 -3.30 3.71 -20.02
CA LYS A 73 -3.24 4.03 -21.47
C LYS A 73 -3.76 5.42 -21.76
N ASN A 74 -4.88 5.82 -21.16
CA ASN A 74 -5.48 7.14 -21.37
C ASN A 74 -4.58 8.28 -20.84
N ILE A 75 -4.02 8.12 -19.64
CA ILE A 75 -3.07 9.10 -19.08
C ILE A 75 -1.81 9.18 -19.94
N ALA A 76 -1.25 8.02 -20.33
CA ALA A 76 -0.07 7.90 -21.16
C ALA A 76 -0.23 8.59 -22.51
N LYS A 77 -1.33 8.32 -23.21
CA LYS A 77 -1.66 8.95 -24.49
C LYS A 77 -1.79 10.47 -24.35
N LEU A 78 -2.52 10.93 -23.33
CA LEU A 78 -2.71 12.36 -23.07
C LEU A 78 -1.38 13.07 -22.79
N ALA A 79 -0.49 12.44 -22.01
CA ALA A 79 0.85 12.98 -21.74
C ALA A 79 1.70 13.03 -23.01
N ALA A 80 1.75 11.94 -23.78
CA ALA A 80 2.56 11.82 -24.99
C ALA A 80 2.15 12.81 -26.09
N GLU A 81 0.84 13.02 -26.30
CA GLU A 81 0.30 13.94 -27.31
C GLU A 81 0.52 15.42 -26.97
N ASN A 82 0.71 15.75 -25.68
CA ASN A 82 0.85 17.12 -25.20
C ASN A 82 2.23 17.39 -24.58
N TRP A 83 3.25 16.59 -24.92
CA TRP A 83 4.57 16.65 -24.27
C TRP A 83 5.38 17.92 -24.57
N GLU A 84 5.01 18.65 -25.63
CA GLU A 84 5.60 19.95 -25.95
C GLU A 84 5.24 21.04 -24.91
N ASP A 85 4.13 20.86 -24.18
CA ASP A 85 3.70 21.77 -23.12
C ASP A 85 4.52 21.51 -21.84
N GLU A 86 5.28 22.52 -21.41
CA GLU A 86 6.07 22.48 -20.18
C GLU A 86 5.23 22.18 -18.94
N TYR A 87 4.00 22.70 -18.86
CA TYR A 87 3.10 22.40 -17.74
C TYR A 87 2.73 20.92 -17.69
N VAL A 88 2.53 20.28 -18.85
CA VAL A 88 2.25 18.84 -18.94
C VAL A 88 3.47 18.04 -18.51
N ARG A 89 4.64 18.33 -19.08
CA ARG A 89 5.90 17.64 -18.76
C ARG A 89 6.22 17.71 -17.27
N ASP A 90 6.22 18.91 -16.70
CA ASP A 90 6.54 19.09 -15.29
C ASP A 90 5.49 18.47 -14.37
N THR A 91 4.20 18.63 -14.68
CA THR A 91 3.14 18.02 -13.87
C THR A 91 3.25 16.50 -13.88
N PHE A 92 3.45 15.89 -15.04
CA PHE A 92 3.59 14.43 -15.16
C PHE A 92 4.79 13.93 -14.36
N CYS A 93 5.97 14.51 -14.58
CA CYS A 93 7.20 14.07 -13.91
C CYS A 93 7.16 14.29 -12.40
N ILE A 94 6.68 15.45 -11.92
CA ILE A 94 6.60 15.74 -10.50
C ILE A 94 5.60 14.80 -9.82
N VAL A 95 4.39 14.66 -10.37
CA VAL A 95 3.35 13.84 -9.74
C VAL A 95 3.72 12.37 -9.75
N ALA A 96 4.27 11.85 -10.85
CA ALA A 96 4.71 10.45 -10.95
C ALA A 96 5.77 10.13 -9.88
N LEU A 97 6.84 10.93 -9.79
CA LEU A 97 7.93 10.67 -8.85
C LEU A 97 7.52 10.90 -7.39
N LYS A 98 6.62 11.86 -7.13
CA LYS A 98 6.04 12.06 -5.79
C LYS A 98 5.15 10.89 -5.38
N LEU A 99 4.31 10.38 -6.28
CA LEU A 99 3.49 9.19 -6.01
C LEU A 99 4.34 7.96 -5.71
N VAL A 100 5.44 7.75 -6.43
CA VAL A 100 6.39 6.66 -6.16
C VAL A 100 6.99 6.79 -4.76
N ALA A 101 7.38 8.00 -4.37
CA ALA A 101 7.98 8.25 -3.08
C ALA A 101 6.99 8.20 -1.89
N GLU A 102 5.72 8.53 -2.12
CA GLU A 102 4.72 8.75 -1.05
C GLU A 102 3.64 7.66 -0.98
N GLN A 103 3.36 6.96 -2.07
CA GLN A 103 2.27 5.97 -2.18
C GLN A 103 2.77 4.66 -2.80
N PRO A 104 3.42 3.78 -2.02
CA PRO A 104 4.02 2.53 -2.48
C PRO A 104 3.07 1.64 -3.30
N PHE A 105 1.79 1.59 -2.93
CA PHE A 105 0.75 0.83 -3.64
C PHE A 105 0.62 1.22 -5.12
N LYS A 106 0.93 2.47 -5.48
CA LYS A 106 0.77 2.99 -6.84
C LYS A 106 2.01 2.81 -7.71
N ILE A 107 3.11 2.29 -7.18
CA ILE A 107 4.37 2.14 -7.95
C ILE A 107 4.17 1.35 -9.24
N PRO A 108 3.53 0.15 -9.25
CA PRO A 108 3.33 -0.60 -10.49
C PRO A 108 2.43 0.14 -11.50
N PHE A 109 1.46 0.90 -10.99
CA PHE A 109 0.51 1.66 -11.81
C PHE A 109 1.19 2.85 -12.49
N VAL A 110 1.99 3.61 -11.74
CA VAL A 110 2.77 4.73 -12.29
C VAL A 110 3.79 4.21 -13.30
N ALA A 111 4.47 3.10 -13.01
CA ALA A 111 5.39 2.47 -13.97
C ALA A 111 4.66 2.03 -15.26
N GLY A 112 3.46 1.45 -15.13
CA GLY A 112 2.62 1.10 -16.28
C GLY A 112 2.25 2.30 -17.16
N VAL A 113 1.93 3.45 -16.56
CA VAL A 113 1.68 4.70 -17.30
C VAL A 113 2.92 5.12 -18.08
N VAL A 114 4.11 5.06 -17.48
CA VAL A 114 5.37 5.44 -18.15
C VAL A 114 5.68 4.48 -19.30
N LEU A 115 5.48 3.17 -19.12
CA LEU A 115 5.67 2.16 -20.15
C LEU A 115 4.73 2.38 -21.36
N TYR A 116 3.44 2.64 -21.11
CA TYR A 116 2.51 2.99 -22.19
C TYR A 116 2.89 4.32 -22.87
N ALA A 117 3.33 5.31 -22.10
CA ALA A 117 3.71 6.61 -22.66
C ALA A 117 4.94 6.50 -23.57
N ASN A 118 5.91 5.65 -23.20
CA ASN A 118 7.08 5.35 -24.03
C ASN A 118 6.70 4.83 -25.42
N GLY A 119 5.69 3.95 -25.49
CA GLY A 119 5.17 3.42 -26.75
C GLY A 119 4.56 4.48 -27.68
N HIS A 120 4.14 5.62 -27.13
CA HIS A 120 3.62 6.76 -27.91
C HIS A 120 4.70 7.81 -28.21
N ASN A 121 5.50 8.16 -27.20
CA ASN A 121 6.56 9.15 -27.24
C ASN A 121 7.68 8.78 -26.25
N ALA A 122 8.83 8.34 -26.77
CA ALA A 122 9.97 7.89 -25.96
C ALA A 122 10.58 8.99 -25.07
N GLU A 123 10.43 10.27 -25.43
CA GLU A 123 10.95 11.37 -24.62
C GLU A 123 10.24 11.48 -23.25
N VAL A 124 9.01 10.95 -23.12
CA VAL A 124 8.29 10.91 -21.83
C VAL A 124 9.05 10.06 -20.82
N ALA A 125 9.41 8.85 -21.22
CA ALA A 125 10.13 7.90 -20.37
C ALA A 125 11.56 8.36 -20.08
N LYS A 126 12.26 8.89 -21.09
CA LYS A 126 13.61 9.42 -20.95
C LYS A 126 13.70 10.55 -19.92
N GLU A 127 12.76 11.49 -19.92
CA GLU A 127 12.72 12.58 -18.95
C GLU A 127 12.44 12.06 -17.53
N ILE A 128 11.53 11.08 -17.38
CA ILE A 128 11.26 10.42 -16.09
C ILE A 128 12.51 9.74 -15.54
N ILE A 129 13.21 8.95 -16.37
CA ILE A 129 14.45 8.26 -15.99
C ILE A 129 15.50 9.29 -15.57
N THR A 130 15.66 10.36 -16.34
CA THR A 130 16.62 11.45 -16.07
C THR A 130 16.34 12.14 -14.74
N ARG A 131 15.07 12.39 -14.39
CA ARG A 131 14.68 13.02 -13.11
C ARG A 131 14.65 12.05 -11.93
N ALA A 132 14.48 10.76 -12.17
CA ALA A 132 14.49 9.72 -11.13
C ALA A 132 15.91 9.43 -10.63
N ALA A 133 16.90 9.39 -11.54
CA ALA A 133 18.30 9.09 -11.24
C ALA A 133 18.89 9.90 -10.07
N PRO A 134 18.85 11.24 -10.06
CA PRO A 134 19.39 12.02 -8.95
C PRO A 134 18.64 11.78 -7.63
N GLN A 135 17.34 11.48 -7.68
CA GLN A 135 16.56 11.18 -6.46
C GLN A 135 16.92 9.81 -5.87
N VAL A 136 17.25 8.83 -6.71
CA VAL A 136 17.76 7.53 -6.25
C VAL A 136 19.12 7.71 -5.58
N GLN A 137 20.04 8.41 -6.24
CA GLN A 137 21.38 8.65 -5.73
C GLN A 137 21.33 9.45 -4.42
N GLU A 138 20.54 10.53 -4.36
CA GLU A 138 20.41 11.36 -3.15
C GLU A 138 19.93 10.56 -1.94
N ARG A 139 18.95 9.67 -2.14
CA ARG A 139 18.41 8.83 -1.06
C ARG A 139 19.41 7.77 -0.61
N LEU A 140 20.15 7.18 -1.55
CA LEU A 140 21.24 6.25 -1.25
C LEU A 140 22.35 6.93 -0.45
N ASP A 141 22.80 8.11 -0.90
CA ASP A 141 23.85 8.89 -0.25
C ASP A 141 23.46 9.36 1.16
N LYS A 142 22.17 9.57 1.40
CA LYS A 142 21.61 9.95 2.71
C LYS A 142 21.26 8.77 3.62
N GLY A 143 21.33 7.53 3.14
CA GLY A 143 20.84 6.37 3.88
C GLY A 143 19.33 6.41 4.12
N GLU A 144 18.54 7.04 3.24
CA GLU A 144 17.08 7.04 3.30
C GLU A 144 16.53 5.71 2.73
N TRP A 145 16.82 4.60 3.42
CA TRP A 145 16.63 3.23 2.93
C TRP A 145 15.24 2.92 2.41
N ARG A 146 14.18 3.37 3.12
CA ARG A 146 12.80 3.23 2.64
C ARG A 146 12.59 3.94 1.31
N GLY A 147 12.98 5.21 1.22
CA GLY A 147 12.81 6.00 0.00
C GLY A 147 13.63 5.43 -1.16
N PHE A 148 14.86 5.00 -0.89
CA PHE A 148 15.72 4.33 -1.86
C PHE A 148 15.06 3.05 -2.40
N LYS A 149 14.56 2.17 -1.52
CA LYS A 149 13.81 0.95 -1.88
C LYS A 149 12.63 1.25 -2.81
N LEU A 150 11.81 2.26 -2.50
CA LEU A 150 10.63 2.61 -3.31
C LEU A 150 11.01 3.12 -4.71
N MET A 151 12.03 3.97 -4.79
CA MET A 151 12.54 4.47 -6.08
C MET A 151 13.18 3.35 -6.90
N LEU A 152 13.93 2.46 -6.25
CA LEU A 152 14.55 1.30 -6.90
C LEU A 152 13.50 0.32 -7.42
N ARG A 153 12.43 0.07 -6.64
CA ARG A 153 11.26 -0.70 -7.06
C ARG A 153 10.57 -0.09 -8.28
N PHE A 154 10.41 1.23 -8.33
CA PHE A 154 9.85 1.91 -9.50
C PHE A 154 10.72 1.75 -10.74
N ILE A 155 12.03 1.93 -10.62
CA ILE A 155 12.98 1.70 -11.70
C ILE A 155 12.95 0.24 -12.17
N ALA A 156 12.85 -0.71 -11.24
CA ALA A 156 12.71 -2.13 -11.53
C ALA A 156 11.41 -2.46 -12.29
N CYS A 157 10.29 -1.84 -11.92
CA CYS A 157 9.03 -1.97 -12.66
C CYS A 157 9.11 -1.45 -14.10
N MET A 158 10.08 -0.59 -14.40
CA MET A 158 10.32 -0.05 -15.73
C MET A 158 11.40 -0.82 -16.51
N SER A 159 11.76 -2.05 -16.09
CA SER A 159 12.85 -2.85 -16.67
C SER A 159 12.80 -2.98 -18.19
N GLN A 160 11.59 -3.05 -18.77
CA GLN A 160 11.40 -3.14 -20.21
C GLN A 160 11.92 -1.91 -20.98
N LEU A 161 12.11 -0.76 -20.34
CA LEU A 161 12.64 0.44 -20.97
C LEU A 161 14.14 0.38 -21.23
N TYR A 162 14.90 -0.51 -20.59
CA TYR A 162 16.36 -0.44 -20.63
C TYR A 162 16.97 -1.34 -21.73
N GLU A 163 18.10 -0.89 -22.30
CA GLU A 163 18.87 -1.61 -23.34
C GLU A 163 19.64 -2.82 -22.79
N GLU A 164 20.09 -2.75 -21.52
CA GLU A 164 20.93 -3.74 -20.86
C GLU A 164 20.23 -4.35 -19.62
N ASP A 165 21.01 -4.80 -18.64
CA ASP A 165 20.57 -5.46 -17.40
C ASP A 165 19.84 -4.54 -16.41
N GLY A 166 19.69 -3.25 -16.77
CA GLY A 166 18.93 -2.27 -16.02
C GLY A 166 19.37 -2.19 -14.57
N VAL A 167 18.48 -2.57 -13.65
CA VAL A 167 18.71 -2.45 -12.20
C VAL A 167 19.62 -3.54 -11.62
N ILE A 168 19.83 -4.68 -12.32
CA ILE A 168 20.57 -5.83 -11.78
C ILE A 168 21.98 -5.46 -11.30
N PRO A 169 22.82 -4.71 -12.05
CA PRO A 169 24.15 -4.35 -11.58
C PRO A 169 24.15 -3.53 -10.28
N VAL A 170 23.12 -2.70 -10.08
CA VAL A 170 22.95 -1.96 -8.82
C VAL A 170 22.65 -2.93 -7.68
N LEU A 171 21.79 -3.93 -7.90
CA LEU A 171 21.47 -4.95 -6.89
C LEU A 171 22.69 -5.82 -6.55
N GLU A 172 23.51 -6.17 -7.53
CA GLU A 172 24.76 -6.90 -7.29
C GLU A 172 25.76 -6.09 -6.47
N GLU A 173 25.91 -4.80 -6.76
CA GLU A 173 26.80 -3.95 -5.99
C GLU A 173 26.27 -3.72 -4.56
N LEU A 174 24.95 -3.57 -4.36
CA LEU A 174 24.35 -3.54 -3.02
C LEU A 174 24.65 -4.82 -2.24
N PHE A 175 24.61 -5.99 -2.89
CA PHE A 175 24.96 -7.25 -2.27
C PHE A 175 26.45 -7.30 -1.89
N ASN A 176 27.35 -6.87 -2.77
CA ASN A 176 28.79 -6.80 -2.47
C ASN A 176 29.04 -5.95 -1.22
N ARG A 177 28.38 -4.78 -1.12
CA ARG A 177 28.48 -3.92 0.08
C ARG A 177 27.90 -4.58 1.32
N ALA A 178 26.78 -5.29 1.20
CA ALA A 178 26.20 -6.01 2.33
C ALA A 178 27.15 -7.08 2.88
N VAL A 179 27.83 -7.82 2.00
CA VAL A 179 28.83 -8.83 2.38
C VAL A 179 30.04 -8.19 3.05
N ASP A 180 30.57 -7.08 2.51
CA ASP A 180 31.67 -6.33 3.12
C ASP A 180 31.33 -5.90 4.55
N LEU A 181 30.13 -5.35 4.75
CA LEU A 181 29.64 -4.90 6.06
C LEU A 181 29.47 -6.06 7.04
N GLN A 182 28.83 -7.14 6.62
CA GLN A 182 28.62 -8.35 7.43
C GLN A 182 29.92 -9.08 7.79
N THR A 183 30.92 -9.00 6.91
CA THR A 183 32.27 -9.53 7.18
C THR A 183 33.01 -8.66 8.20
N ALA A 184 32.82 -7.34 8.14
CA ALA A 184 33.43 -6.41 9.10
C ALA A 184 32.77 -6.48 10.48
N SER A 185 31.45 -6.66 10.54
CA SER A 185 30.68 -6.86 11.77
C SER A 185 29.44 -7.72 11.49
N GLN A 186 29.36 -8.87 12.16
CA GLN A 186 28.20 -9.78 12.06
C GLN A 186 26.90 -9.17 12.62
N ASP A 187 27.03 -8.11 13.44
CA ASP A 187 25.91 -7.38 14.02
C ASP A 187 25.50 -6.15 13.17
N ASP A 188 26.00 -6.06 11.93
CA ASP A 188 25.69 -4.93 11.06
C ASP A 188 24.27 -5.03 10.47
N ALA A 189 23.34 -4.28 11.04
CA ALA A 189 21.96 -4.26 10.57
C ALA A 189 21.78 -3.59 9.19
N ILE A 190 22.77 -2.82 8.70
CA ILE A 190 22.70 -2.17 7.39
C ILE A 190 22.86 -3.21 6.28
N GLY A 191 23.82 -4.13 6.39
CA GLY A 191 24.00 -5.21 5.42
C GLY A 191 22.74 -6.07 5.27
N ILE A 192 22.04 -6.34 6.37
CA ILE A 192 20.73 -7.00 6.37
C ILE A 192 19.68 -6.14 5.66
N GLU A 193 19.62 -4.84 5.92
CA GLU A 193 18.70 -3.92 5.26
C GLU A 193 18.95 -3.88 3.74
N LEU A 194 20.20 -3.82 3.29
CA LEU A 194 20.55 -3.84 1.86
C LEU A 194 20.08 -5.12 1.18
N VAL A 195 20.27 -6.28 1.81
CA VAL A 195 19.76 -7.56 1.28
C VAL A 195 18.23 -7.57 1.28
N LYS A 196 17.58 -7.06 2.32
CA LYS A 196 16.11 -6.92 2.35
C LYS A 196 15.60 -6.06 1.19
N ILE A 197 16.28 -4.96 0.86
CA ILE A 197 15.94 -4.10 -0.30
C ILE A 197 16.06 -4.88 -1.62
N ILE A 198 17.11 -5.68 -1.79
CA ILE A 198 17.28 -6.53 -2.98
C ILE A 198 16.10 -7.50 -3.10
N LEU A 199 15.84 -8.27 -2.03
CA LEU A 199 14.79 -9.28 -2.00
C LEU A 199 13.38 -8.67 -2.23
N LEU A 200 13.12 -7.47 -1.70
CA LEU A 200 11.85 -6.75 -1.91
C LEU A 200 11.75 -6.05 -3.28
N THR A 201 12.82 -6.01 -4.06
CA THR A 201 12.85 -5.42 -5.41
C THR A 201 12.69 -6.48 -6.49
N LEU A 202 13.27 -7.67 -6.31
CA LEU A 202 13.24 -8.77 -7.30
C LEU A 202 11.81 -9.14 -7.76
N PRO A 203 10.79 -9.30 -6.89
CA PRO A 203 9.43 -9.58 -7.32
C PRO A 203 8.88 -8.55 -8.31
N TYR A 204 9.09 -7.27 -8.04
CA TYR A 204 8.58 -6.20 -8.89
C TYR A 204 9.32 -6.12 -10.24
N LEU A 205 10.63 -6.39 -10.22
CA LEU A 205 11.47 -6.48 -11.42
C LEU A 205 10.94 -7.56 -12.37
N ILE A 206 10.69 -8.76 -11.84
CA ILE A 206 10.30 -9.92 -12.64
C ILE A 206 8.83 -9.81 -13.07
N ALA A 207 7.92 -9.44 -12.16
CA ALA A 207 6.50 -9.29 -12.48
C ALA A 207 6.23 -8.22 -13.55
N SER A 208 7.12 -7.22 -13.68
CA SER A 208 6.98 -6.15 -14.68
C SER A 208 7.76 -6.43 -15.97
N SER A 209 8.49 -7.55 -16.05
CA SER A 209 9.24 -7.93 -17.25
C SER A 209 8.35 -8.67 -18.25
N SER A 210 8.64 -8.53 -19.55
CA SER A 210 7.89 -9.22 -20.61
C SER A 210 8.79 -9.54 -21.81
N GLY A 211 8.38 -10.51 -22.65
CA GLY A 211 9.09 -10.90 -23.87
C GLY A 211 10.25 -11.89 -23.68
N GLU A 212 11.13 -11.97 -24.68
CA GLU A 212 12.22 -12.98 -24.74
C GLU A 212 13.30 -12.79 -23.65
N ALA A 213 13.46 -11.58 -23.13
CA ALA A 213 14.45 -11.25 -22.09
C ALA A 213 14.07 -11.73 -20.67
N VAL A 214 12.81 -12.14 -20.45
CA VAL A 214 12.30 -12.54 -19.13
C VAL A 214 13.06 -13.74 -18.57
N ALA A 215 13.36 -14.74 -19.41
CA ALA A 215 14.06 -15.94 -18.96
C ALA A 215 15.48 -15.62 -18.47
N SER A 216 16.20 -14.74 -19.19
CA SER A 216 17.53 -14.29 -18.77
C SER A 216 17.48 -13.48 -17.47
N LEU A 217 16.47 -12.62 -17.33
CA LEU A 217 16.27 -11.84 -16.11
C LEU A 217 15.94 -12.72 -14.90
N GLN A 218 15.05 -13.70 -15.08
CA GLN A 218 14.73 -14.69 -14.05
C GLN A 218 15.97 -15.49 -13.63
N GLN A 219 16.82 -15.88 -14.58
CA GLN A 219 18.08 -16.55 -14.26
C GLN A 219 18.99 -15.65 -13.41
N LYS A 220 19.23 -14.40 -13.81
CA LYS A 220 20.06 -13.45 -13.04
C LYS A 220 19.49 -13.17 -11.66
N ALA A 221 18.16 -13.07 -11.55
CA ALA A 221 17.48 -12.91 -10.27
C ALA A 221 17.67 -14.14 -9.37
N SER A 222 17.60 -15.36 -9.92
CA SER A 222 17.87 -16.59 -9.19
C SER A 222 19.34 -16.67 -8.73
N GLU A 223 20.29 -16.32 -9.58
CA GLU A 223 21.72 -16.27 -9.22
C GLU A 223 21.98 -15.26 -8.08
N LEU A 224 21.34 -14.09 -8.12
CA LEU A 224 21.43 -13.11 -7.04
C LEU A 224 20.75 -13.61 -5.76
N LEU A 225 19.60 -14.28 -5.88
CA LEU A 225 18.88 -14.88 -4.75
C LEU A 225 19.70 -15.97 -4.07
N GLU A 226 20.45 -16.79 -4.81
CA GLU A 226 21.39 -17.76 -4.25
C GLU A 226 22.51 -17.06 -3.46
N LYS A 227 23.04 -15.96 -3.99
CA LYS A 227 24.08 -15.16 -3.31
C LYS A 227 23.57 -14.59 -1.98
N THR A 228 22.34 -14.05 -1.93
CA THR A 228 21.79 -13.41 -0.71
C THR A 228 21.55 -14.37 0.45
N GLU A 229 21.46 -15.67 0.19
CA GLU A 229 21.23 -16.70 1.21
C GLU A 229 22.29 -16.67 2.33
N VAL A 230 23.54 -16.35 2.02
CA VAL A 230 24.62 -16.29 3.01
C VAL A 230 24.35 -15.26 4.11
N VAL A 231 23.75 -14.13 3.77
CA VAL A 231 23.37 -13.09 4.74
C VAL A 231 22.02 -13.42 5.36
N ALA A 232 21.02 -13.79 4.54
CA ALA A 232 19.66 -14.02 5.00
C ALA A 232 19.48 -15.23 5.94
N SER A 233 20.37 -16.22 5.85
CA SER A 233 20.34 -17.41 6.71
C SER A 233 21.11 -17.25 8.03
N THR A 234 21.90 -16.18 8.17
CA THR A 234 22.68 -15.91 9.38
C THR A 234 21.80 -15.19 10.41
N PRO A 235 21.50 -15.79 11.57
CA PRO A 235 20.68 -15.15 12.60
C PRO A 235 21.42 -13.96 13.21
N HIS A 236 20.75 -12.82 13.36
CA HIS A 236 21.34 -11.68 14.05
C HIS A 236 21.30 -11.86 15.57
N ALA A 237 22.37 -11.46 16.28
CA ALA A 237 22.47 -11.53 17.73
C ALA A 237 21.31 -10.91 18.53
N PHE A 238 20.60 -9.91 17.98
CA PHE A 238 19.47 -9.25 18.67
C PHE A 238 18.11 -9.87 18.36
N GLU A 239 17.99 -10.88 17.49
CA GLU A 239 16.70 -11.49 17.11
C GLU A 239 15.91 -11.99 18.32
N GLY A 240 16.58 -12.66 19.28
CA GLY A 240 15.92 -13.15 20.50
C GLY A 240 15.45 -12.04 21.44
N HIS A 241 16.00 -10.83 21.34
CA HIS A 241 15.61 -9.67 22.16
C HIS A 241 14.39 -8.92 21.60
N VAL A 242 14.02 -9.20 20.35
CA VAL A 242 12.87 -8.61 19.67
C VAL A 242 11.77 -9.66 19.40
N ASP A 243 11.87 -10.83 20.04
CA ASP A 243 10.81 -11.86 20.00
C ASP A 243 9.57 -11.35 20.77
N PRO A 244 8.40 -11.20 20.12
CA PRO A 244 7.18 -10.76 20.78
C PRO A 244 6.63 -11.75 21.83
N TYR A 245 7.02 -13.02 21.73
CA TYR A 245 6.61 -14.09 22.65
C TYR A 245 7.85 -14.93 23.04
N PRO A 246 8.77 -14.35 23.84
CA PRO A 246 9.98 -15.03 24.24
C PRO A 246 9.63 -16.28 25.06
N VAL A 247 10.38 -17.37 24.89
CA VAL A 247 10.13 -18.63 25.60
C VAL A 247 10.30 -18.41 27.11
N SER A 248 9.21 -18.53 27.87
CA SER A 248 9.21 -18.56 29.32
C SER A 248 8.89 -19.98 29.83
N GLY A 249 9.93 -20.75 30.20
CA GLY A 249 9.78 -22.06 30.87
C GLY A 249 9.53 -23.27 29.95
N ASP A 250 9.00 -24.36 30.52
CA ASP A 250 8.77 -25.68 29.88
C ASP A 250 7.55 -25.75 28.92
N SER A 251 7.00 -24.60 28.50
CA SER A 251 5.88 -24.57 27.56
C SER A 251 6.36 -24.85 26.14
N GLU A 252 5.97 -26.00 25.58
CA GLU A 252 6.33 -26.40 24.20
C GLU A 252 5.55 -25.63 23.13
N GLU A 253 4.40 -25.03 23.46
CA GLU A 253 3.51 -24.39 22.50
C GLU A 253 3.68 -22.87 22.53
N LYS A 254 4.35 -22.30 21.50
CA LYS A 254 4.46 -20.85 21.32
C LYS A 254 3.18 -20.26 20.73
N ALA A 255 2.78 -19.08 21.19
CA ALA A 255 1.64 -18.33 20.65
C ALA A 255 1.80 -17.99 19.16
N MET A 256 3.04 -17.79 18.71
CA MET A 256 3.42 -17.63 17.31
C MET A 256 4.87 -18.08 17.09
N THR A 257 5.20 -18.46 15.86
CA THR A 257 6.59 -18.73 15.47
C THR A 257 7.32 -17.41 15.24
N ALA A 258 8.32 -17.11 16.06
CA ALA A 258 9.22 -15.98 15.82
C ALA A 258 10.16 -16.31 14.64
N VAL A 259 9.92 -15.68 13.49
CA VAL A 259 10.74 -15.87 12.28
C VAL A 259 11.34 -14.53 11.88
N SER A 260 12.64 -14.50 11.60
CA SER A 260 13.32 -13.32 11.05
C SER A 260 12.73 -12.96 9.68
N VAL A 261 12.39 -11.69 9.47
CA VAL A 261 11.74 -11.22 8.23
C VAL A 261 12.61 -11.52 7.01
N ILE A 262 13.93 -11.34 7.13
CA ILE A 262 14.86 -11.56 6.01
C ILE A 262 14.96 -13.04 5.64
N SER A 263 15.05 -13.94 6.63
CA SER A 263 15.14 -15.38 6.37
C SER A 263 13.82 -15.92 5.81
N MET A 264 12.70 -15.41 6.31
CA MET A 264 11.37 -15.72 5.77
C MET A 264 11.27 -15.26 4.30
N LEU A 265 11.66 -14.02 4.01
CA LEU A 265 11.60 -13.46 2.66
C LEU A 265 12.48 -14.23 1.67
N GLN A 266 13.70 -14.58 2.08
CA GLN A 266 14.62 -15.42 1.30
C GLN A 266 13.96 -16.75 0.91
N ARG A 267 13.37 -17.46 1.88
CA ARG A 267 12.68 -18.74 1.64
C ARG A 267 11.48 -18.59 0.70
N GLN A 268 10.64 -17.59 0.94
CA GLN A 268 9.47 -17.30 0.10
C GLN A 268 9.86 -17.08 -1.37
N LEU A 269 10.96 -16.36 -1.60
CA LEU A 269 11.48 -16.09 -2.93
C LEU A 269 12.08 -17.34 -3.59
N GLN A 270 12.75 -18.19 -2.83
CA GLN A 270 13.25 -19.48 -3.33
C GLN A 270 12.08 -20.39 -3.76
N GLU A 271 11.00 -20.41 -2.97
CA GLU A 271 9.76 -21.13 -3.32
C GLU A 271 9.12 -20.56 -4.61
N GLU A 272 9.02 -19.23 -4.75
CA GLU A 272 8.53 -18.58 -5.98
C GLU A 272 9.43 -18.85 -7.19
N ALA A 273 10.75 -18.79 -7.02
CA ALA A 273 11.71 -19.10 -8.08
C ALA A 273 11.55 -20.54 -8.58
N SER A 274 11.38 -21.50 -7.66
CA SER A 274 11.11 -22.91 -8.01
C SER A 274 9.77 -23.11 -8.73
N SER A 275 8.82 -22.21 -8.49
CA SER A 275 7.47 -22.22 -9.08
C SER A 275 7.39 -21.44 -10.41
N GLY A 276 8.51 -20.92 -10.91
CA GLY A 276 8.60 -20.14 -12.15
C GLY A 276 8.23 -18.68 -12.01
N TRP A 277 8.39 -18.08 -10.82
CA TRP A 277 8.12 -16.68 -10.53
C TRP A 277 6.68 -16.24 -10.88
N GLN A 278 5.68 -16.94 -10.33
CA GLN A 278 4.28 -16.67 -10.66
C GLN A 278 3.82 -15.31 -10.14
N LEU A 279 4.26 -14.91 -8.94
CA LEU A 279 4.08 -13.55 -8.39
C LEU A 279 2.64 -13.02 -8.48
N LYS A 280 1.67 -13.91 -8.24
CA LYS A 280 0.24 -13.72 -8.54
C LYS A 280 -0.41 -12.50 -7.91
N CYS A 281 0.15 -11.96 -6.84
CA CYS A 281 -0.42 -10.81 -6.13
C CYS A 281 -0.02 -9.46 -6.75
N ILE A 282 1.10 -9.36 -7.48
CA ILE A 282 1.58 -8.09 -8.01
C ILE A 282 0.73 -7.69 -9.22
N PRO A 283 0.17 -6.46 -9.27
CA PRO A 283 -0.65 -6.02 -10.39
C PRO A 283 0.19 -5.82 -11.65
N GLN A 284 -0.20 -6.48 -12.75
CA GLN A 284 0.37 -6.28 -14.07
C GLN A 284 -0.42 -5.21 -14.82
N VAL A 285 0.00 -3.95 -14.70
CA VAL A 285 -0.72 -2.81 -15.28
C VAL A 285 -0.36 -2.59 -16.75
N TYR A 286 0.88 -2.88 -17.13
CA TYR A 286 1.33 -2.82 -18.52
C TYR A 286 1.23 -4.18 -19.17
N VAL A 287 0.32 -4.30 -20.13
CA VAL A 287 0.21 -5.43 -21.05
C VAL A 287 0.84 -5.00 -22.39
N PRO A 288 1.94 -5.64 -22.83
CA PRO A 288 2.48 -5.43 -24.16
C PRO A 288 1.40 -5.68 -25.21
N LYS A 289 1.42 -4.97 -26.35
CA LYS A 289 0.49 -5.27 -27.44
C LYS A 289 0.71 -6.73 -27.90
N GLU A 290 -0.21 -7.62 -27.57
CA GLU A 290 -0.32 -8.90 -28.26
C GLU A 290 -0.65 -8.63 -29.74
N ALA A 291 0.01 -9.36 -30.64
CA ALA A 291 -0.40 -9.44 -32.04
C ALA A 291 -1.90 -9.78 -32.09
N PRO A 292 -2.68 -9.20 -33.01
CA PRO A 292 -4.13 -9.34 -33.01
C PRO A 292 -4.53 -10.81 -32.96
N ALA A 293 -5.28 -11.17 -31.91
CA ALA A 293 -5.94 -12.47 -31.82
C ALA A 293 -6.77 -12.66 -33.08
N ALA A 294 -6.54 -13.78 -33.76
CA ALA A 294 -7.34 -14.19 -34.90
C ALA A 294 -8.72 -14.62 -34.39
N ASP A 295 -9.63 -13.66 -34.23
CA ASP A 295 -11.07 -13.88 -34.33
C ASP A 295 -11.83 -12.53 -34.33
N GLY A 296 -12.44 -12.20 -35.47
CA GLY A 296 -13.56 -11.26 -35.57
C GLY A 296 -13.25 -9.88 -36.13
N ASP A 297 -13.34 -9.74 -37.46
CA ASP A 297 -13.72 -8.55 -38.23
C ASP A 297 -13.30 -7.18 -37.67
N ALA A 298 -12.03 -6.81 -37.86
CA ALA A 298 -11.59 -5.44 -37.74
C ALA A 298 -11.56 -4.76 -39.12
N GLU A 299 -12.40 -3.74 -39.29
CA GLU A 299 -12.27 -2.76 -40.35
C GLU A 299 -10.83 -2.23 -40.41
N GLU A 300 -10.28 -2.19 -41.62
CA GLU A 300 -8.95 -1.66 -41.93
C GLU A 300 -8.86 -0.16 -41.55
N THR A 301 -8.48 0.14 -40.31
CA THR A 301 -7.87 1.43 -40.00
C THR A 301 -6.41 1.39 -40.42
N ASN A 302 -6.17 1.78 -41.67
CA ASN A 302 -4.85 2.10 -42.21
C ASN A 302 -4.13 3.15 -41.34
N GLY A 303 -2.93 2.81 -40.89
CA GLY A 303 -1.87 3.78 -40.59
C GLY A 303 -1.57 4.02 -39.11
N ASP A 304 -0.80 3.12 -38.49
CA ASP A 304 0.41 3.55 -37.79
C ASP A 304 1.41 2.39 -37.83
N ALA A 305 2.49 2.56 -38.57
CA ALA A 305 3.60 1.61 -38.56
C ALA A 305 4.04 1.44 -37.09
N SER A 306 4.24 0.20 -36.65
CA SER A 306 4.69 -0.14 -35.31
C SER A 306 5.95 0.67 -34.97
N LYS A 307 5.79 1.80 -34.27
CA LYS A 307 6.90 2.51 -33.64
C LYS A 307 7.62 1.50 -32.76
N GLU A 308 8.90 1.26 -33.06
CA GLU A 308 9.75 0.43 -32.23
C GLU A 308 9.68 0.94 -30.79
N PHE A 309 9.52 0.02 -29.83
CA PHE A 309 9.48 0.38 -28.42
C PHE A 309 10.86 0.92 -28.02
N GLY A 310 10.97 2.25 -27.92
CA GLY A 310 12.23 2.93 -27.68
C GLY A 310 12.87 2.47 -26.37
N LYS A 311 14.07 1.92 -26.46
CA LYS A 311 14.90 1.58 -25.30
C LYS A 311 15.74 2.79 -24.88
N HIS A 312 16.14 2.81 -23.61
CA HIS A 312 16.86 3.89 -22.97
C HIS A 312 18.08 3.35 -22.22
N SER A 313 19.12 4.16 -22.11
CA SER A 313 20.24 3.86 -21.25
C SER A 313 19.81 3.84 -19.78
N PHE A 314 20.37 2.92 -19.01
CA PHE A 314 20.12 2.87 -17.58
C PHE A 314 20.84 4.04 -16.88
N PRO A 315 20.19 4.73 -15.92
CA PRO A 315 20.81 5.83 -15.21
C PRO A 315 21.99 5.35 -14.36
N VAL A 316 23.07 6.14 -14.31
CA VAL A 316 24.23 5.83 -13.48
C VAL A 316 23.84 5.98 -12.00
N VAL A 317 23.86 4.87 -11.26
CA VAL A 317 23.67 4.82 -9.81
C VAL A 317 24.95 4.26 -9.20
N ASN A 318 25.66 5.08 -8.43
CA ASN A 318 26.92 4.71 -7.80
C ASN A 318 26.66 4.32 -6.35
N VAL A 319 26.84 3.05 -6.01
CA VAL A 319 26.74 2.60 -4.62
C VAL A 319 28.02 3.03 -3.87
N PRO A 320 27.91 3.86 -2.82
CA PRO A 320 29.08 4.30 -2.07
C PRO A 320 29.82 3.14 -1.41
N SER A 321 31.15 3.25 -1.33
CA SER A 321 31.97 2.25 -0.61
C SER A 321 31.74 2.29 0.90
N ALA A 322 31.53 3.49 1.46
CA ALA A 322 31.13 3.68 2.85
C ALA A 322 29.62 3.95 2.88
N VAL A 323 28.86 2.92 3.24
CA VAL A 323 27.41 3.02 3.41
C VAL A 323 27.12 3.70 4.76
N ILE A 324 26.25 4.71 4.76
CA ILE A 324 25.87 5.41 6.00
C ILE A 324 24.59 4.84 6.58
N GLU A 325 24.50 4.78 7.91
CA GLU A 325 23.33 4.26 8.62
C GLU A 325 22.04 5.03 8.29
N GLY A 326 22.17 6.32 7.96
CA GLY A 326 21.07 7.20 7.64
C GLY A 326 20.33 7.71 8.90
N PRO A 327 19.17 8.35 8.74
CA PRO A 327 18.43 8.95 9.85
C PRO A 327 17.76 7.92 10.75
N ARG A 328 17.56 6.68 10.27
CA ARG A 328 16.92 5.60 11.00
C ARG A 328 17.87 4.42 11.10
N LYS A 329 18.20 4.05 12.34
CA LYS A 329 18.95 2.85 12.64
C LYS A 329 18.13 1.59 12.27
N PRO A 330 18.60 0.74 11.34
CA PRO A 330 17.96 -0.55 11.10
C PRO A 330 18.16 -1.47 12.31
N PHE A 331 17.20 -2.34 12.55
CA PHE A 331 17.23 -3.35 13.61
C PHE A 331 16.70 -4.67 13.04
N PRO A 332 17.11 -5.83 13.58
CA PRO A 332 16.50 -7.10 13.20
C PRO A 332 14.99 -7.06 13.38
N GLU A 333 14.27 -7.57 12.38
CA GLU A 333 12.82 -7.59 12.37
C GLU A 333 12.33 -9.04 12.48
N ILE A 334 11.42 -9.29 13.42
CA ILE A 334 10.68 -10.53 13.53
C ILE A 334 9.31 -10.34 12.89
N PHE A 335 8.88 -11.31 12.09
CA PHE A 335 7.57 -11.26 11.43
C PHE A 335 6.46 -11.49 12.46
N PHE A 336 5.82 -10.39 12.89
CA PHE A 336 4.67 -10.43 13.77
C PHE A 336 3.36 -10.59 12.98
N SER A 337 2.53 -11.54 13.41
CA SER A 337 1.18 -11.72 12.88
C SER A 337 0.18 -12.20 13.94
N LEU A 338 -1.01 -11.65 13.88
CA LEU A 338 -2.22 -11.97 14.65
C LEU A 338 -3.03 -13.11 14.01
N TYR A 339 -2.85 -13.33 12.70
CA TYR A 339 -3.73 -14.17 11.90
C TYR A 339 -3.01 -15.26 11.09
N ALA A 340 -1.67 -15.27 11.11
CA ALA A 340 -0.88 -16.30 10.43
C ALA A 340 -1.17 -17.71 10.97
N ASP A 341 -0.99 -18.70 10.09
CA ASP A 341 -0.94 -20.13 10.41
C ASP A 341 -2.18 -20.65 11.17
N GLN A 342 -3.34 -20.03 10.94
CA GLN A 342 -4.64 -20.51 11.42
C GLN A 342 -5.23 -21.56 10.48
N GLU A 343 -6.10 -22.44 10.98
CA GLU A 343 -6.79 -23.45 10.14
C GLU A 343 -7.53 -22.85 8.93
N ILE A 344 -8.07 -21.64 9.11
CA ILE A 344 -8.72 -20.86 8.07
C ILE A 344 -7.82 -19.67 7.76
N GLU A 345 -7.22 -19.68 6.57
CA GLU A 345 -6.27 -18.66 6.15
C GLU A 345 -6.98 -17.35 5.77
N SER A 346 -7.08 -16.44 6.73
CA SER A 346 -7.61 -15.08 6.49
C SER A 346 -6.57 -14.05 6.03
N VAL A 347 -5.29 -14.40 6.12
CA VAL A 347 -4.14 -13.65 5.59
C VAL A 347 -3.25 -14.63 4.82
N PRO A 348 -2.36 -14.16 3.94
CA PRO A 348 -1.43 -15.06 3.28
C PRO A 348 -0.53 -15.78 4.30
N PRO A 349 -0.28 -17.08 4.12
CA PRO A 349 0.60 -17.83 5.03
C PRO A 349 2.04 -17.32 4.95
N THR A 350 2.83 -17.59 6.00
CA THR A 350 4.23 -17.15 6.11
C THR A 350 5.16 -17.83 5.09
N SER A 351 4.72 -18.88 4.41
CA SER A 351 5.40 -19.48 3.25
C SER A 351 5.15 -18.70 1.95
N ASN A 352 4.10 -17.89 1.86
CA ASN A 352 3.74 -17.19 0.63
C ASN A 352 4.34 -15.78 0.60
N ILE A 353 5.00 -15.43 -0.50
CA ILE A 353 5.61 -14.10 -0.73
C ILE A 353 4.62 -12.94 -0.56
N ALA A 354 3.34 -13.17 -0.82
CA ALA A 354 2.29 -12.16 -0.66
C ALA A 354 2.22 -11.63 0.78
N SER A 355 2.54 -12.45 1.79
CA SER A 355 2.59 -12.00 3.20
C SER A 355 3.58 -10.86 3.39
N SER A 356 4.79 -10.98 2.82
CA SER A 356 5.85 -9.97 2.91
C SER A 356 5.56 -8.76 2.05
N LEU A 357 5.12 -8.94 0.80
CA LEU A 357 4.87 -7.83 -0.12
C LEU A 357 3.70 -6.95 0.33
N LEU A 358 2.61 -7.58 0.80
CA LEU A 358 1.47 -6.87 1.36
C LEU A 358 1.87 -6.11 2.63
N ARG A 359 2.59 -6.77 3.54
CA ARG A 359 3.09 -6.15 4.77
C ARG A 359 3.97 -4.95 4.46
N ASP A 360 4.93 -5.10 3.56
CA ASP A 360 5.88 -4.05 3.18
C ASP A 360 5.18 -2.80 2.67
N ALA A 361 4.26 -2.95 1.72
CA ALA A 361 3.54 -1.82 1.13
C ALA A 361 2.61 -1.12 2.13
N VAL A 362 1.94 -1.89 3.01
CA VAL A 362 1.10 -1.31 4.08
C VAL A 362 1.96 -0.54 5.08
N VAL A 363 3.04 -1.15 5.56
CA VAL A 363 3.95 -0.54 6.54
C VAL A 363 4.56 0.74 5.99
N ASP A 364 5.05 0.74 4.75
CA ASP A 364 5.58 1.95 4.13
C ASP A 364 4.50 3.03 4.01
N THR A 365 3.28 2.68 3.58
CA THR A 365 2.18 3.66 3.47
C THR A 365 1.82 4.26 4.84
N VAL A 366 1.69 3.43 5.86
CA VAL A 366 1.39 3.86 7.25
C VAL A 366 2.47 4.80 7.77
N ASN A 367 3.73 4.54 7.45
CA ASN A 367 4.84 5.29 8.01
C ASN A 367 5.21 6.55 7.21
N ILE A 368 4.94 6.59 5.90
CA ILE A 368 5.22 7.76 5.06
C ILE A 368 4.13 8.83 5.20
N LEU A 369 2.87 8.41 5.36
CA LEU A 369 1.71 9.30 5.39
C LEU A 369 1.19 9.51 6.82
N ASP A 370 2.05 9.36 7.84
CA ASP A 370 1.71 9.44 9.26
C ASP A 370 1.06 10.78 9.66
N PHE A 371 1.45 11.85 8.95
CA PHE A 371 0.88 13.18 9.12
C PHE A 371 -0.63 13.26 8.81
N ASN A 372 -1.20 12.29 8.07
CA ASN A 372 -2.60 12.30 7.69
C ASN A 372 -3.27 10.92 7.79
N ARG A 373 -3.62 10.54 9.03
CA ARG A 373 -4.32 9.28 9.34
C ARG A 373 -5.62 9.04 8.55
N ILE A 374 -6.33 10.10 8.11
CA ILE A 374 -7.58 9.96 7.35
C ILE A 374 -7.30 9.40 5.95
N VAL A 375 -6.27 9.94 5.29
CA VAL A 375 -5.84 9.47 3.97
C VAL A 375 -5.28 8.05 4.07
N VAL A 376 -4.48 7.77 5.09
CA VAL A 376 -3.96 6.40 5.35
C VAL A 376 -5.13 5.42 5.54
N ALA A 377 -6.08 5.72 6.43
CA ALA A 377 -7.22 4.85 6.68
C ALA A 377 -8.06 4.61 5.40
N LYS A 378 -8.24 5.64 4.56
CA LYS A 378 -8.90 5.49 3.26
C LYS A 378 -8.14 4.52 2.34
N LEU A 379 -6.85 4.76 2.12
CA LEU A 379 -6.01 3.91 1.25
C LEU A 379 -6.00 2.45 1.74
N LEU A 380 -5.88 2.22 3.05
CA LEU A 380 -5.90 0.88 3.63
C LEU A 380 -7.28 0.21 3.48
N SER A 381 -8.38 0.96 3.57
CA SER A 381 -9.73 0.43 3.33
C SER A 381 -9.98 0.02 1.86
N GLU A 382 -9.12 0.48 0.95
CA GLU A 382 -9.17 0.25 -0.49
C GLU A 382 -8.00 -0.63 -0.98
N ILE A 383 -7.28 -1.29 -0.06
CA ILE A 383 -6.06 -2.02 -0.39
C ILE A 383 -6.25 -3.04 -1.51
N ASP A 384 -7.39 -3.73 -1.57
CA ASP A 384 -7.74 -4.72 -2.59
C ASP A 384 -7.75 -4.17 -4.02
N CYS A 385 -7.89 -2.85 -4.21
CA CYS A 385 -7.81 -2.23 -5.54
C CYS A 385 -6.39 -2.09 -6.08
N PHE A 386 -5.37 -2.15 -5.19
CA PHE A 386 -3.97 -1.95 -5.57
C PHE A 386 -3.21 -3.26 -5.81
N TRP A 387 -3.86 -4.42 -5.67
CA TRP A 387 -3.27 -5.74 -5.89
C TRP A 387 -3.97 -6.49 -7.00
N ALA A 388 -3.34 -7.53 -7.52
CA ALA A 388 -3.87 -8.30 -8.64
C ALA A 388 -5.26 -8.89 -8.32
N PRO A 389 -6.18 -8.96 -9.30
CA PRO A 389 -7.48 -9.59 -9.14
C PRO A 389 -7.34 -11.02 -8.63
N GLY A 390 -8.18 -11.40 -7.67
CA GLY A 390 -8.10 -12.72 -7.03
C GLY A 390 -7.10 -12.82 -5.87
N THR A 391 -6.42 -11.73 -5.50
CA THR A 391 -5.62 -11.71 -4.25
C THR A 391 -6.51 -11.77 -3.01
N PHE A 392 -7.64 -11.05 -3.02
CA PHE A 392 -8.50 -10.88 -1.86
C PHE A 392 -9.92 -11.41 -2.09
N VAL A 393 -10.58 -11.81 -1.00
CA VAL A 393 -12.05 -11.90 -0.98
C VAL A 393 -12.69 -10.52 -1.01
N LYS A 394 -13.96 -10.48 -1.37
CA LYS A 394 -14.77 -9.26 -1.24
C LYS A 394 -14.71 -8.73 0.21
N ARG A 395 -14.52 -7.42 0.36
CA ARG A 395 -14.53 -6.70 1.64
C ARG A 395 -15.75 -7.09 2.49
N SER A 396 -15.59 -7.14 3.81
CA SER A 396 -16.65 -7.50 4.77
C SER A 396 -17.24 -8.91 4.60
N THR A 397 -16.57 -9.82 3.88
CA THR A 397 -16.99 -11.23 3.84
C THR A 397 -16.89 -11.83 5.25
N ALA A 398 -17.98 -12.39 5.76
CA ALA A 398 -18.00 -13.01 7.09
C ALA A 398 -16.97 -14.14 7.20
N PHE A 399 -16.26 -14.23 8.34
CA PHE A 399 -15.18 -15.19 8.56
C PHE A 399 -15.63 -16.65 8.36
N ASP A 400 -16.85 -17.00 8.78
CA ASP A 400 -17.39 -18.35 8.63
C ASP A 400 -17.54 -18.81 7.17
N LYS A 401 -17.66 -17.87 6.23
CA LYS A 401 -17.74 -18.18 4.79
C LYS A 401 -16.39 -18.53 4.18
N LEU A 402 -15.28 -18.21 4.83
CA LEU A 402 -13.95 -18.50 4.30
C LEU A 402 -13.70 -20.00 4.15
N ARG A 403 -14.23 -20.82 5.08
CA ARG A 403 -14.08 -22.29 5.01
C ARG A 403 -14.66 -22.88 3.72
N SER A 404 -15.83 -22.41 3.29
CA SER A 404 -16.41 -22.82 2.01
C SER A 404 -15.59 -22.34 0.82
N LEU A 405 -15.07 -21.11 0.85
CA LEU A 405 -14.25 -20.57 -0.22
C LEU A 405 -12.92 -21.31 -0.37
N GLN A 406 -12.29 -21.68 0.75
CA GLN A 406 -11.06 -22.48 0.79
C GLN A 406 -11.27 -23.85 0.15
N ALA A 407 -12.39 -24.52 0.46
CA ALA A 407 -12.75 -25.81 -0.15
C ALA A 407 -13.02 -25.69 -1.67
N GLU A 408 -13.46 -24.53 -2.14
CA GLU A 408 -13.68 -24.21 -3.55
C GLU A 408 -12.40 -23.73 -4.27
N GLY A 409 -11.25 -23.63 -3.58
CA GLY A 409 -10.00 -23.10 -4.14
C GLY A 409 -10.07 -21.61 -4.50
N LYS A 410 -11.02 -20.88 -3.92
CA LYS A 410 -11.18 -19.44 -4.11
C LYS A 410 -10.30 -18.66 -3.14
N PRO A 411 -10.00 -17.38 -3.42
CA PRO A 411 -9.28 -16.53 -2.49
C PRO A 411 -9.99 -16.53 -1.13
N THR A 412 -9.22 -16.52 -0.04
CA THR A 412 -9.72 -16.46 1.34
C THR A 412 -9.20 -15.26 2.11
N TRP A 413 -8.16 -14.60 1.60
CA TRP A 413 -7.50 -13.51 2.29
C TRP A 413 -8.39 -12.28 2.37
N LYS A 414 -8.57 -11.77 3.59
CA LYS A 414 -9.42 -10.63 3.88
C LYS A 414 -8.55 -9.36 3.91
N PRO A 415 -8.89 -8.33 3.12
CA PRO A 415 -8.09 -7.10 3.08
C PRO A 415 -8.06 -6.42 4.46
N GLU A 416 -9.17 -6.44 5.20
CA GLU A 416 -9.22 -5.90 6.56
C GLU A 416 -8.28 -6.61 7.54
N ASP A 417 -8.11 -7.93 7.43
CA ASP A 417 -7.23 -8.68 8.33
C ASP A 417 -5.77 -8.38 8.01
N VAL A 418 -5.37 -8.33 6.74
CA VAL A 418 -4.00 -7.94 6.33
C VAL A 418 -3.65 -6.53 6.83
N VAL A 419 -4.59 -5.60 6.76
CA VAL A 419 -4.40 -4.22 7.24
C VAL A 419 -4.20 -4.19 8.75
N ILE A 420 -5.09 -4.82 9.52
CA ILE A 420 -4.99 -4.85 10.99
C ILE A 420 -3.69 -5.54 11.41
N ASP A 421 -3.35 -6.66 10.78
CA ASP A 421 -2.11 -7.40 11.02
C ASP A 421 -0.86 -6.51 10.84
N SER A 422 -0.84 -5.72 9.77
CA SER A 422 0.26 -4.80 9.46
C SER A 422 0.38 -3.63 10.43
N VAL A 423 -0.75 -3.07 10.84
CA VAL A 423 -0.75 -1.94 11.78
C VAL A 423 -0.29 -2.41 13.16
N PHE A 424 -0.73 -3.60 13.60
CA PHE A 424 -0.26 -4.19 14.84
C PHE A 424 1.21 -4.59 14.80
N SER A 425 1.73 -5.05 13.66
CA SER A 425 3.17 -5.34 13.55
C SER A 425 4.04 -4.09 13.72
N GLN A 426 3.51 -2.89 13.46
CA GLN A 426 4.19 -1.62 13.76
C GLN A 426 3.97 -1.17 15.21
N LEU A 427 2.75 -1.29 15.72
CA LEU A 427 2.44 -1.00 17.13
C LEU A 427 3.31 -1.84 18.08
N PHE A 428 3.56 -3.10 17.72
CA PHE A 428 4.32 -4.07 18.51
C PHE A 428 5.76 -4.24 18.03
N GLN A 429 6.28 -3.28 17.25
CA GLN A 429 7.68 -3.31 16.85
C GLN A 429 8.59 -3.08 18.07
N LEU A 430 9.51 -4.02 18.30
CA LEU A 430 10.58 -3.90 19.29
C LEU A 430 11.88 -3.42 18.60
N PRO A 431 12.74 -2.63 19.27
CA PRO A 431 12.59 -2.13 20.65
C PRO A 431 11.53 -1.01 20.79
N SER A 432 11.28 -0.26 19.72
CA SER A 432 10.31 0.83 19.71
C SER A 432 9.59 0.91 18.36
N PRO A 433 8.32 1.32 18.35
CA PRO A 433 7.63 1.64 17.11
C PRO A 433 8.27 2.86 16.46
N GLU A 434 8.12 2.99 15.14
CA GLU A 434 8.62 4.15 14.39
C GLU A 434 7.94 5.45 14.81
N HIS A 435 6.62 5.40 14.95
CA HIS A 435 5.80 6.55 15.32
C HIS A 435 5.28 6.43 16.74
N ARG A 436 4.77 7.54 17.27
CA ARG A 436 4.15 7.54 18.60
C ARG A 436 2.94 6.61 18.62
N LEU A 437 2.75 5.84 19.70
CA LEU A 437 1.66 4.87 19.86
C LEU A 437 0.28 5.47 19.52
N VAL A 438 0.00 6.70 19.97
CA VAL A 438 -1.25 7.42 19.70
C VAL A 438 -1.59 7.53 18.20
N TYR A 439 -0.60 7.58 17.31
CA TYR A 439 -0.81 7.58 15.87
C TYR A 439 -1.52 6.28 15.45
N TYR A 440 -0.96 5.12 15.79
CA TYR A 440 -1.55 3.81 15.47
C TYR A 440 -2.92 3.62 16.12
N HIS A 441 -3.11 4.09 17.36
CA HIS A 441 -4.43 4.04 18.03
C HIS A 441 -5.47 4.82 17.22
N SER A 442 -5.10 6.03 16.80
CA SER A 442 -5.98 6.89 16.02
C SER A 442 -6.23 6.36 14.62
N LEU A 443 -5.23 5.74 13.98
CA LEU A 443 -5.36 5.11 12.67
C LEU A 443 -6.36 3.94 12.71
N ILE A 444 -6.22 3.04 13.70
CA ILE A 444 -7.16 1.93 13.89
C ILE A 444 -8.58 2.47 14.12
N THR A 445 -8.71 3.54 14.91
CA THR A 445 -9.99 4.18 15.19
C THR A 445 -10.62 4.79 13.92
N GLU A 446 -9.84 5.48 13.08
CA GLU A 446 -10.34 6.00 11.79
C GLU A 446 -10.73 4.86 10.83
N SER A 447 -9.93 3.78 10.76
CA SER A 447 -10.28 2.59 9.97
C SER A 447 -11.61 1.97 10.41
N CYS A 448 -11.88 1.89 11.72
CA CYS A 448 -13.17 1.46 12.26
C CYS A 448 -14.34 2.37 11.86
N LYS A 449 -14.12 3.69 11.75
CA LYS A 449 -15.17 4.63 11.30
C LYS A 449 -15.50 4.46 9.82
N ILE A 450 -14.48 4.22 8.99
CA ILE A 450 -14.63 4.04 7.54
C ILE A 450 -15.34 2.72 7.21
N ALA A 451 -14.91 1.61 7.82
CA ALA A 451 -15.41 0.28 7.50
C ALA A 451 -15.76 -0.56 8.75
N PRO A 452 -16.75 -0.14 9.57
CA PRO A 452 -17.06 -0.79 10.85
C PRO A 452 -17.44 -2.26 10.70
N GLY A 453 -18.17 -2.62 9.63
CA GLY A 453 -18.62 -3.99 9.38
C GLY A 453 -17.49 -4.98 9.04
N ALA A 454 -16.34 -4.50 8.58
CA ALA A 454 -15.17 -5.31 8.26
C ALA A 454 -14.13 -5.29 9.39
N ILE A 455 -13.78 -4.09 9.84
CA ILE A 455 -12.67 -3.87 10.77
C ILE A 455 -13.02 -4.32 12.19
N ALA A 456 -14.24 -4.06 12.68
CA ALA A 456 -14.58 -4.40 14.07
C ALA A 456 -14.57 -5.93 14.34
N PRO A 457 -15.13 -6.80 13.46
CA PRO A 457 -14.97 -8.24 13.61
C PRO A 457 -13.51 -8.71 13.56
N SER A 458 -12.71 -8.11 12.67
CA SER A 458 -11.27 -8.40 12.53
C SER A 458 -10.51 -8.08 13.84
N LEU A 459 -10.69 -6.88 14.38
CA LEU A 459 -10.12 -6.46 15.68
C LEU A 459 -10.59 -7.35 16.82
N GLY A 460 -11.85 -7.74 16.86
CA GLY A 460 -12.36 -8.66 17.88
C GLY A 460 -11.63 -10.01 17.88
N ARG A 461 -11.19 -10.52 16.72
CA ARG A 461 -10.35 -11.72 16.65
C ARG A 461 -8.92 -11.45 17.12
N ALA A 462 -8.33 -10.31 16.72
CA ALA A 462 -7.00 -9.89 17.17
C ALA A 462 -6.92 -9.76 18.70
N ILE A 463 -7.85 -9.02 19.30
CA ILE A 463 -7.89 -8.79 20.76
C ILE A 463 -7.99 -10.13 21.51
N ARG A 464 -8.80 -11.08 21.03
CA ARG A 464 -8.91 -12.41 21.64
C ARG A 464 -7.62 -13.20 21.52
N PHE A 465 -6.94 -13.14 20.38
CA PHE A 465 -5.63 -13.76 20.20
C PHE A 465 -4.60 -13.16 21.17
N LEU A 466 -4.50 -11.84 21.23
CA LEU A 466 -3.56 -11.14 22.11
C LEU A 466 -3.82 -11.43 23.59
N PHE A 467 -5.07 -11.32 24.04
CA PHE A 467 -5.43 -11.59 25.44
C PHE A 467 -5.21 -13.05 25.83
N ARG A 468 -5.50 -14.01 24.94
CA ARG A 468 -5.28 -15.44 25.21
C ARG A 468 -3.81 -15.74 25.53
N ASN A 469 -2.90 -15.02 24.89
CA ASN A 469 -1.46 -15.23 24.93
C ASN A 469 -0.69 -14.17 25.74
N VAL A 470 -1.38 -13.29 26.47
CA VAL A 470 -0.75 -12.16 27.22
C VAL A 470 0.21 -12.63 28.32
N ASP A 471 0.09 -13.88 28.76
CA ASP A 471 0.93 -14.53 29.75
C ASP A 471 2.33 -14.93 29.24
N SER A 472 2.47 -15.09 27.92
CA SER A 472 3.73 -15.39 27.24
C SER A 472 4.25 -14.25 26.38
N MET A 473 3.52 -13.13 26.35
CA MET A 473 3.88 -11.95 25.58
C MET A 473 5.00 -11.17 26.27
N ASP A 474 5.90 -10.57 25.49
CA ASP A 474 6.87 -9.62 26.00
C ASP A 474 6.20 -8.52 26.85
N MET A 475 6.85 -8.13 27.95
CA MET A 475 6.26 -7.23 28.94
C MET A 475 5.93 -5.85 28.37
N GLU A 476 6.81 -5.30 27.53
CA GLU A 476 6.60 -4.01 26.88
C GLU A 476 5.42 -4.09 25.90
N LEU A 477 5.31 -5.19 25.16
CA LEU A 477 4.18 -5.42 24.26
C LEU A 477 2.85 -5.63 25.01
N GLY A 478 2.87 -6.33 26.15
CA GLY A 478 1.73 -6.47 27.03
C GLY A 478 1.23 -5.12 27.55
N TYR A 479 2.15 -4.22 27.93
CA TYR A 479 1.81 -2.86 28.34
C TYR A 479 1.25 -2.03 27.17
N ARG A 480 1.86 -2.08 25.98
CA ARG A 480 1.33 -1.39 24.78
C ARG A 480 -0.05 -1.90 24.39
N PHE A 481 -0.29 -3.20 24.49
CA PHE A 481 -1.59 -3.81 24.24
C PHE A 481 -2.64 -3.27 25.22
N MET A 482 -2.30 -3.20 26.50
CA MET A 482 -3.17 -2.69 27.57
C MET A 482 -3.54 -1.23 27.32
N GLU A 483 -2.56 -0.35 27.10
CA GLU A 483 -2.74 1.07 26.77
C GLU A 483 -3.59 1.27 25.51
N TRP A 484 -3.27 0.52 24.44
CA TRP A 484 -4.03 0.57 23.19
C TRP A 484 -5.47 0.14 23.41
N PHE A 485 -5.70 -0.96 24.11
CA PHE A 485 -7.04 -1.50 24.30
C PHE A 485 -7.90 -0.57 25.16
N ALA A 486 -7.36 -0.02 26.26
CA ALA A 486 -8.06 0.98 27.08
C ALA A 486 -8.40 2.24 26.27
N HIS A 487 -7.44 2.79 25.52
CA HIS A 487 -7.69 3.96 24.66
C HIS A 487 -8.71 3.64 23.55
N HIS A 488 -8.64 2.46 22.93
CA HIS A 488 -9.60 2.02 21.93
C HIS A 488 -11.01 1.97 22.53
N LEU A 489 -11.20 1.32 23.68
CA LEU A 489 -12.48 1.24 24.37
C LEU A 489 -13.09 2.60 24.71
N SER A 490 -12.27 3.57 25.12
CA SER A 490 -12.74 4.94 25.41
C SER A 490 -13.38 5.63 24.19
N ASN A 491 -12.99 5.24 22.97
CA ASN A 491 -13.56 5.76 21.72
C ASN A 491 -14.84 5.02 21.28
N PHE A 492 -15.16 3.88 21.90
CA PHE A 492 -16.31 3.03 21.57
C PHE A 492 -17.21 2.76 22.78
N GLU A 493 -17.39 3.77 23.64
CA GLU A 493 -18.27 3.75 24.81
C GLU A 493 -17.97 2.60 25.80
N PHE A 494 -16.71 2.19 25.88
CA PHE A 494 -16.24 1.08 26.73
C PHE A 494 -16.97 -0.26 26.49
N ARG A 495 -17.48 -0.45 25.27
CA ARG A 495 -18.21 -1.66 24.89
C ARG A 495 -17.24 -2.78 24.54
N TRP A 496 -17.18 -3.78 25.42
CA TRP A 496 -16.51 -5.05 25.18
C TRP A 496 -17.35 -6.21 25.73
N LYS A 497 -17.11 -7.42 25.23
CA LYS A 497 -17.72 -8.65 25.76
C LYS A 497 -16.98 -9.11 27.02
N TRP A 498 -17.02 -8.30 28.08
CA TRP A 498 -16.33 -8.53 29.36
C TRP A 498 -16.62 -9.90 29.99
N ALA A 499 -17.81 -10.46 29.74
CA ALA A 499 -18.18 -11.79 30.22
C ALA A 499 -17.24 -12.91 29.71
N GLU A 500 -16.55 -12.70 28.58
CA GLU A 500 -15.54 -13.65 28.05
C GLU A 500 -14.35 -13.84 29.03
N TRP A 501 -14.12 -12.90 29.95
CA TRP A 501 -12.93 -12.88 30.85
C TRP A 501 -13.26 -13.16 32.32
N ILE A 502 -14.52 -13.50 32.64
CA ILE A 502 -14.92 -13.90 34.00
C ILE A 502 -14.06 -15.04 34.57
N PRO A 503 -13.70 -16.10 33.81
CA PRO A 503 -12.89 -17.19 34.33
C PRO A 503 -11.49 -16.76 34.82
N ASP A 504 -10.94 -15.66 34.30
CA ASP A 504 -9.60 -15.18 34.64
C ASP A 504 -9.59 -14.32 35.93
N LEU A 505 -10.76 -14.00 36.50
CA LEU A 505 -10.86 -13.18 37.72
C LEU A 505 -10.43 -13.91 38.99
N ASP A 506 -10.48 -15.25 38.99
CA ASP A 506 -10.05 -16.09 40.11
C ASP A 506 -8.52 -16.23 40.20
N LEU A 507 -7.79 -15.74 39.19
CA LEU A 507 -6.34 -15.74 39.17
C LEU A 507 -5.77 -14.74 40.20
N SER A 508 -4.47 -14.87 40.50
CA SER A 508 -3.74 -13.89 41.31
C SER A 508 -3.72 -12.52 40.61
N ASP A 509 -3.74 -11.42 41.36
CA ASP A 509 -3.63 -10.06 40.80
C ASP A 509 -2.31 -9.84 40.05
N LEU A 510 -1.28 -10.66 40.34
CA LEU A 510 0.00 -10.67 39.64
C LEU A 510 0.00 -11.52 38.37
N HIS A 511 -1.05 -12.30 38.10
CA HIS A 511 -1.13 -13.12 36.89
C HIS A 511 -1.34 -12.20 35.68
N PRO A 512 -0.57 -12.34 34.57
CA PRO A 512 -0.62 -11.41 33.43
C PRO A 512 -2.03 -11.11 32.91
N LYS A 513 -2.88 -12.14 32.76
CA LYS A 513 -4.29 -11.99 32.35
C LYS A 513 -5.11 -11.10 33.30
N LYS A 514 -5.02 -11.31 34.61
CA LYS A 514 -5.78 -10.52 35.58
C LYS A 514 -5.18 -9.12 35.75
N ALA A 515 -3.86 -9.00 35.77
CA ALA A 515 -3.15 -7.73 35.78
C ALA A 515 -3.53 -6.87 34.57
N PHE A 516 -3.63 -7.46 33.38
CA PHE A 516 -4.12 -6.80 32.17
C PHE A 516 -5.55 -6.28 32.35
N ILE A 517 -6.47 -7.10 32.87
CA ILE A 517 -7.87 -6.66 33.12
C ILE A 517 -7.88 -5.47 34.09
N ILE A 518 -7.13 -5.53 35.19
CA ILE A 518 -7.04 -4.45 36.17
C ILE A 518 -6.51 -3.19 35.51
N GLY A 519 -5.39 -3.28 34.78
CA GLY A 519 -4.75 -2.12 34.15
C GLY A 519 -5.51 -1.52 32.97
N VAL A 520 -6.40 -2.26 32.32
CA VAL A 520 -7.32 -1.71 31.32
C VAL A 520 -8.46 -0.90 31.96
N LEU A 521 -8.86 -1.25 33.19
CA LEU A 521 -9.98 -0.65 33.90
C LEU A 521 -9.58 0.55 34.77
N ASP A 522 -8.33 0.61 35.22
CA ASP A 522 -7.70 1.76 35.88
C ASP A 522 -7.56 2.94 34.90
#